data_AF-A0A1C2HNH4-F1
#
_entry.id   AF-A0A1C2HNH4-F1
#
_cell.length_a   1.000
_cell.length_b   1.000
_cell.length_c   1.000
_cell.angle_alpha   90.00
_cell.angle_beta   90.00
_cell.angle_gamma   90.00
#
_symmetry.space_group_name_H-M   'P 1'
#
loop_
_entity.id
_entity.type
_entity.pdbx_description
1 polymer ?
#
loop_
_entity_poly.entity_id
_entity_poly.type
_entity_poly.pdbx_seq_one_letter_code
_entity_poly.pdbx_strand_id
1 'polypeptide(L)'
;MSKNRFDQLIAIAETLKDVELGKLARLRAQQAALLSQQEDLNASAKQAALLPVQDATDVKMSERYRDWAGNKVKGIDADLVKLSTDVEQARAASAHRVGQHDVLTKLRKKELLEKKRDAIRKAR
;
A
#
# COMPACT_ATOMS: atom_id res chain seq x y z
N MET A 1 -7.02 31.49 -18.66
CA MET A 1 -7.88 30.39 -18.16
C MET A 1 -8.83 30.95 -17.11
N SER A 2 -10.12 30.61 -17.13
CA SER A 2 -11.05 31.07 -16.07
C SER A 2 -10.64 30.44 -14.74
N LYS A 3 -10.66 31.20 -13.63
CA LYS A 3 -10.27 30.75 -12.28
C LYS A 3 -10.86 29.37 -11.93
N ASN A 4 -12.10 29.13 -12.36
CA ASN A 4 -12.86 27.90 -12.12
C ASN A 4 -12.19 26.64 -12.71
N ARG A 5 -11.58 26.74 -13.91
CA ARG A 5 -10.96 25.56 -14.56
C ARG A 5 -9.67 25.10 -13.88
N PHE A 6 -8.88 26.03 -13.34
CA PHE A 6 -7.61 25.67 -12.69
C PHE A 6 -7.85 25.09 -11.30
N ASP A 7 -8.81 25.64 -10.54
CA ASP A 7 -9.23 25.06 -9.26
C ASP A 7 -9.85 23.65 -9.45
N GLN A 8 -10.61 23.43 -10.53
CA GLN A 8 -11.10 22.10 -10.91
C GLN A 8 -9.97 21.11 -11.20
N LEU A 9 -8.90 21.53 -11.89
CA LEU A 9 -7.75 20.66 -12.15
C LEU A 9 -7.03 20.24 -10.86
N ILE A 10 -6.91 21.15 -9.88
CA ILE A 10 -6.33 20.84 -8.57
C ILE A 10 -7.21 19.82 -7.83
N ALA A 11 -8.52 20.02 -7.81
CA ALA A 11 -9.45 19.10 -7.16
C ALA A 11 -9.43 17.69 -7.80
N ILE A 12 -9.33 17.61 -9.13
CA ILE A 12 -9.16 16.32 -9.83
C ILE A 12 -7.83 15.68 -9.45
N ALA A 13 -6.73 16.45 -9.42
CA ALA A 13 -5.42 15.92 -9.02
C ALA A 13 -5.40 15.45 -7.55
N GLU A 14 -6.10 16.14 -6.66
CA GLU A 14 -6.29 15.73 -5.26
C GLU A 14 -7.05 14.41 -5.16
N THR A 15 -8.16 14.28 -5.90
CA THR A 15 -8.94 13.03 -5.93
C THR A 15 -8.10 11.87 -6.45
N LEU A 16 -7.34 12.06 -7.53
CA LEU A 16 -6.46 11.02 -8.08
C LEU A 16 -5.34 10.65 -7.11
N LYS A 17 -4.76 11.63 -6.42
CA LYS A 17 -3.77 11.41 -5.36
C LYS A 17 -4.36 10.53 -4.25
N ASP A 18 -5.55 10.86 -3.76
CA ASP A 18 -6.19 10.13 -2.67
C ASP A 18 -6.58 8.70 -3.08
N VAL A 19 -7.05 8.50 -4.31
CA VAL A 19 -7.36 7.17 -4.86
C VAL A 19 -6.12 6.29 -4.91
N GLU A 20 -4.99 6.79 -5.44
CA GLU A 20 -3.76 6.00 -5.53
C GLU A 20 -3.13 5.73 -4.16
N LEU A 21 -3.20 6.68 -3.23
CA LEU A 21 -2.77 6.47 -1.84
C LEU A 21 -3.65 5.42 -1.14
N GLY A 22 -4.97 5.48 -1.36
CA GLY A 22 -5.90 4.48 -0.84
C GLY A 22 -5.63 3.08 -1.40
N LYS A 23 -5.31 2.97 -2.69
CA LYS A 23 -4.90 1.71 -3.32
C LYS A 23 -3.61 1.17 -2.70
N LEU A 24 -2.57 2.00 -2.56
CA LEU A 24 -1.31 1.60 -1.93
C LEU A 24 -1.51 1.14 -0.48
N ALA A 25 -2.35 1.85 0.30
CA ALA A 25 -2.65 1.49 1.67
C ALA A 25 -3.32 0.11 1.77
N ARG A 26 -4.29 -0.19 0.89
CA ARG A 26 -4.94 -1.51 0.84
C ARG A 26 -3.97 -2.62 0.50
N LEU A 27 -3.11 -2.41 -0.51
CA LEU A 27 -2.11 -3.42 -0.90
C LEU A 27 -1.10 -3.68 0.23
N ARG A 28 -0.66 -2.64 0.95
CA ARG A 28 0.21 -2.79 2.12
C ARG A 28 -0.49 -3.51 3.28
N ALA A 29 -1.76 -3.23 3.52
CA ALA A 29 -2.54 -3.95 4.53
C ALA A 29 -2.68 -5.44 4.17
N GLN A 30 -2.91 -5.76 2.89
CA GLN A 30 -2.93 -7.14 2.41
C GLN A 30 -1.56 -7.82 2.59
N GLN A 31 -0.46 -7.12 2.32
CA GLN A 31 0.90 -7.65 2.51
C GLN A 31 1.17 -7.94 3.99
N ALA A 32 0.80 -7.03 4.88
CA ALA A 32 0.94 -7.20 6.32
C ALA A 32 0.10 -8.38 6.84
N ALA A 33 -1.12 -8.57 6.32
CA ALA A 33 -1.98 -9.70 6.68
C ALA A 33 -1.36 -11.05 6.27
N LEU A 34 -0.78 -11.14 5.08
CA LEU A 34 -0.08 -12.34 4.61
C LEU A 34 1.15 -12.66 5.46
N LEU A 35 1.95 -11.65 5.81
CA LEU A 35 3.11 -11.82 6.70
C LEU A 35 2.68 -12.29 8.09
N SER A 36 1.64 -11.70 8.66
CA SER A 36 1.07 -12.14 9.94
C SER A 36 0.60 -13.58 9.87
N GLN A 37 -0.10 -13.97 8.79
CA GLN A 37 -0.56 -15.35 8.61
C GLN A 37 0.62 -16.34 8.51
N GLN A 38 1.72 -15.94 7.86
CA GLN A 38 2.93 -16.75 7.77
C GLN A 38 3.60 -16.92 9.15
N GLU A 39 3.69 -15.85 9.92
CA GLU A 39 4.20 -15.86 11.30
C GLU A 39 3.37 -16.78 12.20
N ASP A 40 2.04 -16.65 12.14
CA ASP A 40 1.10 -17.48 12.91
C ASP A 40 1.22 -18.97 12.54
N LEU A 41 1.32 -19.30 11.26
CA LEU A 41 1.52 -20.67 10.80
C LEU A 41 2.86 -21.24 11.26
N ASN A 42 3.93 -20.45 11.19
CA ASN A 42 5.25 -20.86 11.66
C ASN A 42 5.26 -21.07 13.19
N ALA A 43 4.59 -20.20 13.94
CA ALA A 43 4.45 -20.34 15.39
C ALA A 43 3.63 -21.59 15.74
N SER A 44 2.50 -21.80 15.05
CA SER A 44 1.66 -22.99 15.22
C SER A 44 2.40 -24.28 14.90
N ALA A 45 3.22 -24.29 13.84
CA ALA A 45 4.04 -25.45 13.48
C ALA A 45 5.16 -25.75 14.47
N LYS A 46 5.79 -24.72 15.04
CA LYS A 46 6.74 -24.89 16.14
C LYS A 46 6.07 -25.45 17.37
N GLN A 47 4.88 -24.97 17.73
CA GLN A 47 4.11 -25.48 18.86
C GLN A 47 3.69 -26.94 18.65
N ALA A 48 3.21 -27.29 17.45
CA ALA A 48 2.84 -28.67 17.11
C ALA A 48 4.03 -29.64 17.21
N ALA A 49 5.25 -29.18 16.91
CA ALA A 49 6.47 -29.97 17.04
C ALA A 49 6.91 -30.21 18.50
N LEU A 50 6.37 -29.45 19.45
CA LEU A 50 6.65 -29.59 20.89
C LEU A 50 5.63 -30.47 21.62
N LEU A 51 4.58 -30.92 20.93
CA LEU A 51 3.57 -31.80 21.52
C LEU A 51 4.17 -33.17 21.85
N PRO A 52 3.84 -33.76 23.01
CA PRO A 52 4.31 -35.09 23.36
C PRO A 52 3.74 -36.13 22.40
N VAL A 53 4.61 -36.98 21.85
CA VAL A 53 4.25 -38.09 20.97
C VAL A 53 4.00 -39.33 21.84
N GLN A 54 2.77 -39.84 21.84
CA GLN A 54 2.40 -41.01 22.65
C GLN A 54 2.43 -42.31 21.83
N ASP A 55 2.13 -42.23 20.53
CA ASP A 55 2.11 -43.39 19.65
C ASP A 55 2.56 -43.07 18.20
N ALA A 56 2.56 -44.10 17.35
CA ALA A 56 2.93 -43.98 15.93
C ALA A 56 1.91 -43.18 15.09
N THR A 57 0.68 -43.00 15.57
CA THR A 57 -0.34 -42.16 14.92
C THR A 57 0.01 -40.68 15.13
N ASP A 58 0.44 -40.30 16.33
CA ASP A 58 0.87 -38.95 16.64
C ASP A 58 2.06 -38.51 15.77
N VAL A 59 3.03 -39.40 15.53
CA VAL A 59 4.15 -39.16 14.61
C VAL A 59 3.64 -38.81 13.21
N LYS A 60 2.76 -39.67 12.66
CA LYS A 60 2.20 -39.46 11.31
C LYS A 60 1.37 -38.17 11.22
N MET A 61 0.65 -37.81 12.28
CA MET A 61 -0.14 -36.59 12.32
C MET A 61 0.75 -35.34 12.37
N SER A 62 1.83 -35.36 13.16
CA SER A 62 2.81 -34.27 13.21
C SER A 62 3.51 -34.08 11.86
N GLU A 63 3.92 -35.17 11.20
CA GLU A 63 4.49 -35.12 9.84
C GLU A 63 3.52 -34.51 8.83
N ARG A 64 2.27 -34.99 8.79
CA ARG A 64 1.23 -34.46 7.90
C ARG A 64 0.95 -32.98 8.16
N TYR A 65 0.90 -32.58 9.42
CA TYR A 65 0.71 -31.19 9.79
C TYR A 65 1.88 -30.33 9.32
N ARG A 66 3.12 -30.79 9.50
CA ARG A 66 4.33 -30.09 9.04
C ARG A 66 4.35 -29.92 7.53
N ASP A 67 4.01 -30.96 6.78
CA ASP A 67 3.92 -30.91 5.31
C ASP A 67 2.82 -29.95 4.85
N TRP A 68 1.65 -30.00 5.51
CA TRP A 68 0.55 -29.06 5.25
C TRP A 68 0.97 -27.61 5.53
N ALA A 69 1.59 -27.34 6.69
CA ALA A 69 2.05 -26.00 7.06
C ALA A 69 3.11 -25.49 6.08
N GLY A 70 4.08 -26.33 5.70
CA GLY A 70 5.09 -26.00 4.70
C GLY A 70 4.48 -25.67 3.33
N ASN A 71 3.47 -26.42 2.89
CA ASN A 71 2.75 -26.13 1.64
C ASN A 71 1.94 -24.83 1.73
N LYS A 72 1.34 -24.53 2.88
CA LYS A 72 0.63 -23.26 3.12
C LYS A 72 1.57 -22.06 3.08
N VAL A 73 2.72 -22.16 3.73
CA VAL A 73 3.76 -21.12 3.71
C VAL A 73 4.25 -20.85 2.28
N LYS A 74 4.54 -21.89 1.50
CA LYS A 74 4.91 -21.73 0.07
C LYS A 74 3.83 -21.01 -0.75
N GLY A 75 2.55 -21.28 -0.46
CA GLY A 75 1.43 -20.57 -1.07
C GLY A 75 1.42 -19.08 -0.73
N ILE A 76 1.62 -18.75 0.55
CA ILE A 76 1.71 -17.36 1.03
C ILE A 76 2.92 -16.65 0.40
N ASP A 77 4.08 -17.30 0.31
CA ASP A 77 5.27 -16.73 -0.34
C ASP A 77 4.99 -16.39 -1.80
N ALA A 78 4.31 -17.27 -2.54
CA ALA A 78 3.94 -17.02 -3.93
C ALA A 78 2.98 -15.82 -4.06
N ASP A 79 2.04 -15.66 -3.12
CA ASP A 79 1.11 -14.53 -3.10
C ASP A 79 1.81 -13.22 -2.70
N LEU A 80 2.76 -13.26 -1.77
CA LEU A 80 3.61 -12.12 -1.41
C LEU A 80 4.46 -11.65 -2.59
N VAL A 81 5.03 -12.57 -3.38
CA VAL A 81 5.80 -12.22 -4.58
C VAL A 81 4.92 -11.48 -5.59
N LYS A 82 3.71 -11.98 -5.87
CA LYS A 82 2.77 -11.31 -6.79
C LYS A 82 2.41 -9.92 -6.26
N LEU A 83 2.03 -9.84 -4.99
CA LEU A 83 1.63 -8.60 -4.34
C LEU A 83 2.76 -7.56 -4.28
N SER A 84 4.02 -7.99 -4.16
CA SER A 84 5.17 -7.08 -4.14
C SER A 84 5.26 -6.21 -5.40
N THR A 85 4.94 -6.80 -6.56
CA THR A 85 4.95 -6.08 -7.84
C THR A 85 3.83 -5.04 -7.87
N ASP A 86 2.63 -5.41 -7.41
CA ASP A 86 1.48 -4.50 -7.33
C ASP A 86 1.72 -3.35 -6.34
N VAL A 87 2.38 -3.62 -5.21
CA VAL A 87 2.75 -2.62 -4.21
C VAL A 87 3.73 -1.61 -4.79
N GLU A 88 4.77 -2.06 -5.49
CA GLU A 88 5.76 -1.15 -6.10
C GLU A 88 5.14 -0.32 -7.24
N GLN A 89 4.28 -0.91 -8.07
CA GLN A 89 3.54 -0.16 -9.08
C GLN A 89 2.61 0.90 -8.45
N ALA A 90 1.86 0.54 -7.40
CA ALA A 90 1.00 1.47 -6.68
C ALA A 90 1.81 2.56 -5.96
N ARG A 91 3.01 2.24 -5.47
CA ARG A 91 3.94 3.21 -4.88
C ARG A 91 4.42 4.22 -5.91
N ALA A 92 4.83 3.78 -7.10
CA ALA A 92 5.24 4.67 -8.18
C ALA A 92 4.08 5.56 -8.65
N ALA A 93 2.89 4.98 -8.83
CA ALA A 93 1.69 5.71 -9.24
C ALA A 93 1.28 6.77 -8.21
N SER A 94 1.21 6.42 -6.93
CA SER A 94 0.89 7.36 -5.86
C SER A 94 1.93 8.47 -5.73
N ALA A 95 3.22 8.17 -5.80
CA ALA A 95 4.28 9.19 -5.79
C ALA A 95 4.13 10.17 -6.96
N HIS A 96 3.80 9.66 -8.15
CA HIS A 96 3.57 10.50 -9.32
C HIS A 96 2.36 11.43 -9.13
N ARG A 97 1.23 10.92 -8.61
CA ARG A 97 0.02 11.73 -8.37
C ARG A 97 0.22 12.78 -7.28
N VAL A 98 0.92 12.43 -6.20
CA VAL A 98 1.33 13.40 -5.16
C VAL A 98 2.16 14.52 -5.78
N GLY A 99 3.18 14.16 -6.58
CA GLY A 99 4.02 15.15 -7.27
C GLY A 99 3.23 16.08 -8.19
N GLN A 100 2.29 15.55 -8.99
CA GLN A 100 1.41 16.34 -9.86
C GLN A 100 0.54 17.33 -9.05
N HIS A 101 -0.10 16.85 -7.99
CA HIS A 101 -0.92 17.68 -7.11
C HIS A 101 -0.10 18.80 -6.47
N ASP A 102 1.11 18.50 -5.99
CA ASP A 102 2.01 19.48 -5.37
C ASP A 102 2.44 20.56 -6.36
N VAL A 103 2.77 20.19 -7.59
CA VAL A 103 3.12 21.15 -8.65
C VAL A 103 1.94 22.08 -8.95
N LEU A 104 0.74 21.53 -9.15
CA LEU A 104 -0.46 22.34 -9.42
C LEU A 104 -0.79 23.30 -8.26
N THR A 105 -0.66 22.83 -7.03
CA THR A 105 -0.87 23.64 -5.82
C THR A 105 0.15 24.78 -5.71
N LYS A 106 1.44 24.50 -5.99
CA LYS A 106 2.50 25.51 -6.01
C LYS A 106 2.27 26.56 -7.10
N LEU A 107 1.87 26.13 -8.30
CA LEU A 107 1.50 27.03 -9.39
C LEU A 107 0.32 27.92 -9.02
N ARG A 108 -0.71 27.37 -8.36
CA ARG A 108 -1.84 28.17 -7.86
C ARG A 108 -1.40 29.26 -6.90
N LYS A 109 -0.57 28.89 -5.93
CA LYS A 109 -0.05 29.83 -4.93
C LYS A 109 0.76 30.94 -5.59
N LYS A 110 1.60 30.61 -6.57
CA LYS A 110 2.38 31.59 -7.33
C LYS A 110 1.48 32.56 -8.10
N GLU A 111 0.48 32.05 -8.83
CA GLU A 111 -0.48 32.87 -9.58
C GLU A 111 -1.26 33.83 -8.65
N LEU A 112 -1.67 33.35 -7.47
CA LEU A 112 -2.36 34.20 -6.48
C LEU A 112 -1.45 35.30 -5.93
N LEU A 113 -0.17 35.00 -5.69
CA LEU A 113 0.81 35.99 -5.23
C LEU A 113 1.10 37.05 -6.30
N GLU A 114 1.24 36.65 -7.57
CA GLU A 114 1.42 37.57 -8.69
C GLU A 114 0.21 38.50 -8.86
N LYS A 115 -1.02 37.96 -8.82
CA LYS A 115 -2.24 38.77 -8.86
C LYS A 115 -2.33 39.78 -7.72
N LYS A 116 -1.94 39.39 -6.50
CA LYS A 116 -1.88 40.31 -5.36
C LYS A 116 -0.86 41.43 -5.58
N ARG A 117 0.33 41.11 -6.10
CA ARG A 117 1.36 42.10 -6.42
C ARG A 117 0.91 43.08 -7.49
N ASP A 118 0.27 42.61 -8.55
CA ASP A 118 -0.22 43.46 -9.62
C ASP A 118 -1.37 44.36 -9.18
N ALA A 119 -2.27 43.88 -8.31
CA ALA A 119 -3.31 44.69 -7.70
C ALA A 119 -2.72 45.85 -6.88
N ILE A 120 -1.67 45.58 -6.09
CA ILE A 120 -0.97 46.61 -5.31
C ILE A 120 -0.30 47.64 -6.23
N ARG A 121 0.34 47.20 -7.32
CA ARG A 121 0.99 48.10 -8.29
C ARG A 121 0.00 49.02 -8.99
N LYS A 122 -1.19 48.53 -9.34
CA LYS A 122 -2.24 49.32 -10.00
C LYS A 122 -2.96 50.31 -9.08
N ALA A 123 -2.85 50.13 -7.76
CA ALA A 123 -3.44 51.01 -6.76
C ALA A 123 -2.50 52.16 -6.32
N ARG A 124 -1.28 52.21 -6.88
CA ARG A 124 -0.31 53.30 -6.74
C ARG A 124 -0.30 54.12 -8.01
#